data_AF-A0A483ADT2-F1
#
_entry.id   AF-A0A483ADT2-F1
#
_cell.length_a   1.000
_cell.length_b   1.000
_cell.length_c   1.000
_cell.angle_alpha   90.00
_cell.angle_beta   90.00
_cell.angle_gamma   90.00
#
_symmetry.space_group_name_H-M   'P 1'
#
loop_
_entity.id
_entity.type
_entity.pdbx_description
1 polymer ?
#
loop_
_entity_poly.entity_id
_entity_poly.type
_entity_poly.pdbx_seq_one_letter_code
_entity_poly.pdbx_strand_id
1 'polypeptide(L)'
;MSEIQESNFSQIKSFIEINEWPCTEKMEGNINRLDVKHGKHKCVVKVYATGTIQLQGGESKLKESLEKVKEAIENEEEIGEILPFEIEKFPIILQERIPNIDLIIIRFIEEAIISIKAGSNLGCAFLLGGASEKAIYLLIDAYTNAIKDETLREKFKARVSGKFISKVFDSFKNSYKSSKNKPHGMGWTNDLEIKIEQIFQFCRICRNESGHPHLPPNLDKGVLLANMGQFVKYIEDLYEMLEYYKENEVEL
;
A
#
# COMPACT_ATOMS: atom_id res chain seq x y z
N MET A 1 -4.42 -39.28 -2.77
CA MET A 1 -5.01 -38.11 -2.09
C MET A 1 -6.24 -37.71 -2.90
N SER A 2 -7.29 -37.14 -2.31
CA SER A 2 -8.43 -36.63 -3.08
C SER A 2 -8.12 -35.24 -3.63
N GLU A 3 -8.62 -34.89 -4.83
CA GLU A 3 -8.42 -33.57 -5.44
C GLU A 3 -8.88 -32.41 -4.53
N ILE A 4 -9.99 -32.57 -3.80
CA ILE A 4 -10.50 -31.55 -2.87
C ILE A 4 -9.58 -31.33 -1.66
N GLN A 5 -8.94 -32.38 -1.16
CA GLN A 5 -7.97 -32.30 -0.07
C GLN A 5 -6.71 -31.56 -0.53
N GLU A 6 -6.21 -31.85 -1.73
CA GLU A 6 -5.03 -31.17 -2.28
C GLU A 6 -5.32 -29.69 -2.54
N SER A 7 -6.49 -29.37 -3.10
CA SER A 7 -6.93 -28.00 -3.33
C SER A 7 -7.02 -27.20 -2.03
N ASN A 8 -7.79 -27.69 -1.04
CA ASN A 8 -7.99 -26.97 0.22
C ASN A 8 -6.69 -26.83 1.01
N PHE A 9 -5.84 -27.86 0.96
CA PHE A 9 -4.52 -27.81 1.59
C PHE A 9 -3.61 -26.76 0.94
N SER A 10 -3.54 -26.74 -0.41
CA SER A 10 -2.74 -25.78 -1.16
C SER A 10 -3.18 -24.33 -0.89
N GLN A 11 -4.49 -24.10 -0.82
CA GLN A 11 -5.08 -22.79 -0.53
C GLN A 11 -4.70 -22.29 0.87
N ILE A 12 -4.85 -23.10 1.92
CA ILE A 12 -4.43 -22.72 3.28
C ILE A 12 -2.93 -22.52 3.37
N LYS A 13 -2.14 -23.42 2.76
CA LYS A 13 -0.68 -23.33 2.76
C LYS A 13 -0.21 -22.04 2.10
N SER A 14 -0.78 -21.69 0.95
CA SER A 14 -0.50 -20.44 0.25
C SER A 14 -0.79 -19.23 1.14
N PHE A 15 -1.93 -19.22 1.84
CA PHE A 15 -2.25 -18.15 2.79
C PHE A 15 -1.21 -18.03 3.91
N ILE A 16 -0.79 -19.14 4.51
CA ILE A 16 0.22 -19.16 5.59
C ILE A 16 1.57 -18.65 5.08
N GLU A 17 1.99 -19.08 3.89
CA GLU A 17 3.26 -18.68 3.27
C GLU A 17 3.28 -17.20 2.92
N ILE A 18 2.18 -16.67 2.37
CA ILE A 18 2.07 -15.23 2.07
C ILE A 18 2.16 -14.38 3.34
N ASN A 19 1.63 -14.86 4.47
CA ASN A 19 1.71 -14.18 5.76
C ASN A 19 3.06 -14.40 6.49
N GLU A 20 4.03 -15.07 5.86
CA GLU A 20 5.35 -15.39 6.42
C GLU A 20 5.29 -16.10 7.80
N TRP A 21 4.20 -16.81 8.09
CA TRP A 21 4.07 -17.50 9.38
C TRP A 21 4.88 -18.78 9.39
N PRO A 22 5.81 -18.97 10.35
CA PRO A 22 6.57 -20.20 10.45
C PRO A 22 5.64 -21.41 10.60
N CYS A 23 5.68 -22.32 9.63
CA CYS A 23 4.88 -23.54 9.65
C CYS A 23 5.73 -24.79 9.43
N THR A 24 5.33 -25.91 10.03
CA THR A 24 5.87 -27.23 9.69
C THR A 24 4.78 -28.12 9.15
N GLU A 25 5.04 -28.70 7.98
CA GLU A 25 4.16 -29.65 7.31
C GLU A 25 4.42 -31.07 7.82
N LYS A 26 3.34 -31.80 8.09
CA LYS A 26 3.36 -33.20 8.51
C LYS A 26 2.20 -33.95 7.85
N MET A 27 2.39 -35.24 7.65
CA MET A 27 1.34 -36.14 7.19
C MET A 27 0.98 -37.11 8.33
N GLU A 28 -0.28 -37.14 8.74
CA GLU A 28 -0.82 -38.03 9.78
C GLU A 28 -1.80 -39.00 9.13
N GLY A 29 -1.30 -40.12 8.60
CA GLY A 29 -2.10 -41.04 7.80
C GLY A 29 -2.59 -40.37 6.52
N ASN A 30 -3.91 -40.24 6.34
CA ASN A 30 -4.54 -39.55 5.20
C ASN A 30 -4.90 -38.08 5.52
N ILE A 31 -4.28 -37.48 6.54
CA ILE A 31 -4.55 -36.09 6.96
C ILE A 31 -3.30 -35.25 6.73
N ASN A 32 -3.46 -34.14 6.01
CA ASN A 32 -2.40 -33.14 5.86
C ASN A 32 -2.46 -32.18 7.04
N ARG A 33 -1.33 -31.98 7.73
CA ARG A 33 -1.24 -31.18 8.95
C ARG A 33 -0.22 -30.06 8.79
N LEU A 34 -0.61 -28.84 9.16
CA LEU A 34 0.28 -27.69 9.27
C LEU A 34 0.30 -27.22 10.73
N ASP A 35 1.47 -27.25 11.35
CA ASP A 35 1.69 -26.61 12.65
C ASP A 35 2.18 -25.18 12.41
N VAL A 36 1.31 -24.19 12.61
CA VAL A 36 1.56 -22.77 12.32
C VAL A 36 1.87 -22.00 13.60
N LYS A 37 2.82 -21.07 13.54
CA LYS A 37 3.19 -20.20 14.65
C LYS A 37 3.12 -18.74 14.24
N HIS A 38 2.66 -17.89 15.15
CA HIS A 38 2.74 -16.44 15.01
C HIS A 38 2.99 -15.82 16.39
N GLY A 39 4.20 -15.29 16.60
CA GLY A 39 4.68 -14.87 17.91
C GLY A 39 4.63 -16.00 18.94
N LYS A 40 3.92 -15.77 20.06
CA LYS A 40 3.71 -16.78 21.11
C LYS A 40 2.57 -17.77 20.82
N HIS A 41 1.77 -17.51 19.78
CA HIS A 41 0.57 -18.28 19.47
C HIS A 41 0.90 -19.43 18.50
N LYS A 42 0.20 -20.54 18.67
CA LYS A 42 0.32 -21.74 17.83
C LYS A 42 -1.06 -22.22 17.44
N CYS A 43 -1.22 -22.59 16.18
CA CYS A 43 -2.43 -23.19 15.66
C CYS A 43 -2.07 -24.39 14.77
N VAL A 44 -2.84 -25.46 14.86
CA VAL A 44 -2.68 -26.65 14.04
C VAL A 44 -3.83 -26.68 13.05
N VAL A 45 -3.52 -26.69 11.77
CA VAL A 45 -4.47 -26.92 10.69
C VAL A 45 -4.42 -28.37 10.28
N LYS A 46 -5.57 -29.03 10.19
CA LYS A 46 -5.71 -30.38 9.66
C LYS A 46 -6.68 -30.37 8.48
N VAL A 47 -6.24 -30.90 7.35
CA VAL A 47 -7.06 -31.06 6.14
C VAL A 47 -7.27 -32.55 5.87
N TYR A 48 -8.51 -32.98 6.00
CA TYR A 48 -8.91 -34.38 5.85
C TYR A 48 -9.11 -34.75 4.37
N ALA A 49 -9.11 -36.05 4.08
CA ALA A 49 -9.39 -36.59 2.74
C ALA A 49 -10.80 -36.23 2.21
N THR A 50 -11.70 -35.76 3.07
CA THR A 50 -13.01 -35.24 2.69
C THR A 50 -12.98 -33.78 2.24
N GLY A 51 -11.83 -33.10 2.32
CA GLY A 51 -11.72 -31.65 2.14
C GLY A 51 -12.02 -30.84 3.41
N THR A 52 -12.53 -31.47 4.47
CA THR A 52 -12.85 -30.81 5.74
C THR A 52 -11.60 -30.21 6.38
N ILE A 53 -11.71 -28.97 6.87
CA ILE A 53 -10.63 -28.25 7.56
C ILE A 53 -10.94 -28.15 9.05
N GLN A 54 -9.99 -28.59 9.88
CA GLN A 54 -10.07 -28.43 11.33
C GLN A 54 -8.90 -27.60 11.85
N LEU A 55 -9.22 -26.64 12.72
CA LEU A 55 -8.26 -25.79 13.39
C LEU A 55 -8.20 -26.15 14.88
N GLN A 56 -6.99 -26.31 15.42
CA GLN A 56 -6.76 -26.60 16.84
C GLN A 56 -5.75 -25.61 17.42
N GLY A 57 -6.16 -24.88 18.46
CA GLY A 57 -5.32 -23.87 19.09
C GLY A 57 -6.10 -23.07 20.12
N GLY A 58 -5.39 -22.29 20.93
CA GLY A 58 -6.01 -21.33 21.83
C GLY A 58 -6.56 -20.12 21.07
N GLU A 59 -7.56 -19.46 21.65
CA GLU A 59 -8.12 -18.21 21.13
C GLU A 59 -7.02 -17.17 20.92
N SER A 60 -6.88 -16.72 19.68
CA SER A 60 -5.84 -15.81 19.24
C SER A 60 -6.14 -15.26 17.86
N LYS A 61 -5.55 -14.12 17.52
CA LYS A 61 -5.64 -13.54 16.17
C LYS A 61 -5.18 -14.50 15.08
N LEU A 62 -4.20 -15.37 15.37
CA LEU A 62 -3.76 -16.41 14.44
C LEU A 62 -4.91 -17.37 14.12
N LYS A 63 -5.61 -17.84 15.16
CA LYS A 63 -6.73 -18.77 15.00
C LYS A 63 -7.90 -18.10 14.29
N GLU A 64 -8.25 -16.86 14.66
CA GLU A 64 -9.30 -16.06 14.00
C GLU A 64 -9.02 -15.88 12.49
N SER A 65 -7.78 -15.55 12.11
CA SER A 65 -7.42 -15.41 10.70
C SER A 65 -7.52 -16.73 9.94
N LEU A 66 -7.09 -17.84 10.54
CA LEU A 66 -7.21 -19.16 9.93
C LEU A 66 -8.68 -19.63 9.83
N GLU A 67 -9.53 -19.25 10.79
CA GLU A 67 -10.97 -19.54 10.76
C GLU A 67 -11.66 -18.83 9.60
N LYS A 68 -11.34 -17.56 9.36
CA LYS A 68 -11.86 -16.85 8.18
C LYS A 68 -11.48 -17.55 6.88
N VAL A 69 -10.20 -17.96 6.75
CA VAL A 69 -9.73 -18.65 5.54
C VAL A 69 -10.42 -19.99 5.37
N LYS A 70 -10.62 -20.71 6.47
CA LYS A 70 -11.43 -21.93 6.46
C LYS A 70 -12.84 -21.65 5.93
N GLU A 71 -13.53 -20.64 6.46
CA GLU A 71 -14.90 -20.30 6.06
C GLU A 71 -14.97 -19.94 4.57
N ALA A 72 -14.03 -19.15 4.06
CA ALA A 72 -13.97 -18.82 2.63
C ALA A 72 -13.78 -20.06 1.76
N ILE A 73 -12.88 -20.97 2.15
CA ILE A 73 -12.67 -22.23 1.41
C ILE A 73 -13.93 -23.11 1.42
N GLU A 74 -14.60 -23.21 2.57
CA GLU A 74 -15.82 -24.02 2.72
C GLU A 74 -17.01 -23.45 1.94
N ASN A 75 -17.04 -22.13 1.73
CA ASN A 75 -18.07 -21.43 0.95
C ASN A 75 -17.71 -21.22 -0.53
N GLU A 76 -16.56 -21.73 -1.00
CA GLU A 76 -16.03 -21.48 -2.35
C GLU A 76 -15.86 -19.99 -2.68
N GLU A 77 -15.63 -19.17 -1.65
CA GLU A 77 -15.35 -17.74 -1.79
C GLU A 77 -13.89 -17.51 -2.20
N GLU A 78 -13.63 -16.44 -2.95
CA GLU A 78 -12.25 -16.05 -3.24
C GLU A 78 -11.55 -15.69 -1.92
N ILE A 79 -10.54 -16.48 -1.54
CA ILE A 79 -9.62 -16.17 -0.43
C ILE A 79 -8.95 -14.79 -0.65
N GLY A 80 -8.98 -14.26 -1.87
CA GLY A 80 -8.58 -12.89 -2.22
C GLY A 80 -9.31 -11.78 -1.45
N GLU A 81 -10.52 -12.01 -0.93
CA GLU A 81 -11.18 -11.06 -0.01
C GLU A 81 -10.61 -11.13 1.42
N ILE A 82 -9.99 -12.25 1.78
CA ILE A 82 -9.20 -12.39 3.01
C ILE A 82 -7.79 -11.93 2.70
N LEU A 83 -7.67 -10.60 2.64
CA LEU A 83 -6.44 -9.91 2.29
C LEU A 83 -5.22 -10.50 3.04
N PRO A 84 -4.17 -10.93 2.31
CA PRO A 84 -2.92 -11.38 2.92
C PRO A 84 -2.09 -10.29 3.62
N PHE A 85 -2.60 -9.08 3.84
CA PHE A 85 -1.75 -7.92 4.03
C PHE A 85 -1.55 -7.55 5.49
N GLU A 86 -0.32 -7.72 5.98
CA GLU A 86 0.22 -6.96 7.11
C GLU A 86 0.39 -5.50 6.68
N ILE A 87 -0.71 -4.78 6.44
CA ILE A 87 -0.69 -3.33 6.20
C ILE A 87 0.02 -2.61 7.35
N GLU A 88 0.03 -3.21 8.55
CA GLU A 88 0.79 -2.78 9.72
C GLU A 88 2.31 -2.77 9.51
N LYS A 89 2.83 -3.57 8.58
CA LYS A 89 4.25 -3.53 8.20
C LYS A 89 4.57 -2.40 7.22
N PHE A 90 3.59 -1.78 6.55
CA PHE A 90 3.86 -0.73 5.55
C PHE A 90 4.70 0.44 6.09
N PRO A 91 4.45 0.98 7.30
CA PRO A 91 5.31 2.01 7.89
C PRO A 91 6.76 1.57 8.07
N ILE A 92 6.97 0.30 8.46
CA ILE A 92 8.30 -0.28 8.66
C ILE A 92 8.99 -0.46 7.31
N ILE A 93 8.29 -1.08 6.35
CA ILE A 93 8.78 -1.31 4.99
C ILE A 93 9.20 0.02 4.33
N LEU A 94 8.40 1.07 4.49
CA LEU A 94 8.72 2.39 3.94
C LEU A 94 9.96 3.00 4.59
N GLN A 95 10.12 2.90 5.91
CA GLN A 95 11.30 3.39 6.61
C GLN A 95 12.57 2.59 6.26
N GLU A 96 12.45 1.29 6.03
CA GLU A 96 13.57 0.44 5.58
C GLU A 96 14.00 0.77 4.15
N ARG A 97 13.05 0.98 3.25
CA ARG A 97 13.32 1.29 1.83
C ARG A 97 13.70 2.76 1.60
N ILE A 98 13.20 3.66 2.44
CA ILE A 98 13.39 5.11 2.33
C ILE A 98 13.83 5.63 3.71
N PRO A 99 15.11 5.48 4.08
CA PRO A 99 15.60 5.84 5.43
C PRO A 99 15.40 7.31 5.83
N ASN A 100 15.24 8.20 4.84
CA ASN A 100 15.04 9.64 5.02
C ASN A 100 13.60 10.09 4.78
N ILE A 101 12.63 9.16 4.81
CA ILE A 101 11.22 9.48 4.65
C ILE A 101 10.74 10.47 5.73
N ASP A 102 9.97 11.47 5.32
CA ASP A 102 9.37 12.45 6.23
C ASP A 102 8.40 11.75 7.19
N LEU A 103 8.62 11.93 8.49
CA LEU A 103 7.87 11.27 9.55
C LEU A 103 6.37 11.64 9.56
N ILE A 104 5.97 12.76 8.97
CA ILE A 104 4.56 13.12 8.81
C ILE A 104 3.86 12.15 7.86
N ILE A 105 4.53 11.72 6.78
CA ILE A 105 4.01 10.74 5.84
C ILE A 105 3.80 9.40 6.56
N ILE A 106 4.81 8.95 7.31
CA ILE A 106 4.72 7.72 8.12
C ILE A 106 3.56 7.80 9.10
N ARG A 107 3.45 8.90 9.85
CA ARG A 107 2.38 9.08 10.83
C ARG A 107 1.00 9.02 10.20
N PHE A 108 0.81 9.65 9.03
CA PHE A 108 -0.47 9.60 8.33
C PHE A 108 -0.82 8.19 7.83
N ILE A 109 0.16 7.42 7.37
CA ILE A 109 -0.05 6.02 6.97
C ILE A 109 -0.43 5.16 8.18
N GLU A 110 0.25 5.31 9.32
CA GLU A 110 -0.09 4.61 10.56
C GLU A 110 -1.53 4.88 11.00
N GLU A 111 -1.93 6.16 11.01
CA GLU A 111 -3.30 6.56 11.37
C GLU A 111 -4.33 6.07 10.32
N ALA A 112 -3.95 5.99 9.04
CA ALA A 112 -4.82 5.45 8.00
C ALA A 112 -5.08 3.95 8.23
N ILE A 113 -4.04 3.20 8.61
CA ILE A 113 -4.13 1.78 9.00
C ILE A 113 -5.04 1.61 10.23
N ILE A 114 -4.89 2.45 11.25
CA ILE A 114 -5.76 2.43 12.43
C ILE A 114 -7.21 2.68 12.00
N SER A 115 -7.44 3.67 11.14
CA SER A 115 -8.77 4.06 10.66
C SER A 115 -9.46 2.93 9.89
N ILE A 116 -8.78 2.31 8.91
CA ILE A 116 -9.38 1.24 8.09
C ILE A 116 -9.67 -0.02 8.91
N LYS A 117 -8.84 -0.31 9.93
CA LYS A 117 -9.06 -1.42 10.86
C LYS A 117 -10.24 -1.17 11.80
N ALA A 118 -10.49 0.09 12.17
CA ALA A 118 -11.65 0.50 12.95
C ALA A 118 -12.94 0.63 12.12
N GLY A 119 -12.90 0.36 10.82
CA GLY A 119 -14.05 0.54 9.91
C GLY A 119 -14.32 1.99 9.52
N SER A 120 -13.37 2.89 9.77
CA SER A 120 -13.42 4.30 9.38
C SER A 120 -12.77 4.50 8.00
N ASN A 121 -13.52 4.16 6.95
CA ASN A 121 -13.06 4.27 5.57
C ASN A 121 -12.74 5.73 5.17
N LEU A 122 -13.57 6.68 5.58
CA LEU A 122 -13.35 8.11 5.31
C LEU A 122 -12.10 8.66 6.02
N GLY A 123 -11.85 8.21 7.25
CA GLY A 123 -10.63 8.56 7.98
C GLY A 123 -9.39 8.07 7.26
N CYS A 124 -9.39 6.80 6.84
CA CYS A 124 -8.30 6.21 6.06
C CYS A 124 -8.04 7.00 4.76
N ALA A 125 -9.09 7.23 3.97
CA ALA A 125 -9.06 8.00 2.74
C ALA A 125 -8.47 9.41 2.90
N PHE A 126 -8.91 10.12 3.94
CA PHE A 126 -8.43 11.47 4.24
C PHE A 126 -6.93 11.48 4.59
N LEU A 127 -6.49 10.53 5.40
CA LEU A 127 -5.10 10.42 5.86
C LEU A 127 -4.14 10.00 4.73
N LEU A 128 -4.54 9.06 3.86
CA LEU A 128 -3.78 8.74 2.64
C LEU A 128 -3.67 9.96 1.72
N GLY A 129 -4.75 10.75 1.61
CA GLY A 129 -4.74 12.06 0.96
C GLY A 129 -3.65 12.98 1.50
N GLY A 130 -3.65 13.22 2.81
CA GLY A 130 -2.65 14.06 3.46
C GLY A 130 -1.21 13.56 3.26
N ALA A 131 -1.00 12.23 3.28
CA ALA A 131 0.31 11.63 3.09
C ALA A 131 0.84 11.87 1.66
N SER A 132 -0.03 11.67 0.66
CA SER A 132 0.28 11.94 -0.76
C SER A 132 0.60 13.43 -0.97
N GLU A 133 -0.19 14.34 -0.40
CA GLU A 133 0.05 15.78 -0.54
C GLU A 133 1.40 16.19 0.02
N LYS A 134 1.75 15.71 1.21
CA LYS A 134 3.04 15.97 1.84
C LYS A 134 4.19 15.46 0.97
N ALA A 135 4.09 14.25 0.43
CA ALA A 135 5.10 13.69 -0.47
C ALA A 135 5.27 14.50 -1.76
N ILE A 136 4.16 14.93 -2.37
CA ILE A 136 4.16 15.76 -3.58
C ILE A 136 4.78 17.13 -3.29
N TYR A 137 4.46 17.78 -2.16
CA TYR A 137 5.09 19.04 -1.78
C TYR A 137 6.62 18.92 -1.63
N LEU A 138 7.11 17.82 -1.04
CA LEU A 138 8.55 17.56 -0.93
C LEU A 138 9.22 17.38 -2.30
N LEU A 139 8.60 16.62 -3.21
CA LEU A 139 9.09 16.47 -4.57
C LEU A 139 9.15 17.81 -5.31
N ILE A 140 8.11 18.63 -5.20
CA ILE A 140 8.05 19.94 -5.87
C ILE A 140 9.11 20.90 -5.32
N ASP A 141 9.36 20.87 -4.00
CA ASP A 141 10.42 21.67 -3.40
C ASP A 141 11.80 21.25 -3.94
N ALA A 142 12.10 19.94 -3.95
CA ALA A 142 13.33 19.41 -4.52
C ALA A 142 13.49 19.79 -6.01
N TYR A 143 12.43 19.58 -6.81
CA TYR A 143 12.41 19.96 -8.22
C TYR A 143 12.61 21.46 -8.43
N THR A 144 11.98 22.31 -7.61
CA THR A 144 12.13 23.77 -7.69
C THR A 144 13.58 24.17 -7.44
N ASN A 145 14.20 23.61 -6.39
CA ASN A 145 15.58 23.91 -6.02
C ASN A 145 16.58 23.41 -7.07
N ALA A 146 16.24 22.34 -7.79
CA ALA A 146 17.03 21.80 -8.88
C ALA A 146 17.04 22.66 -10.15
N ILE A 147 16.08 23.57 -10.35
CA ILE A 147 16.05 24.43 -11.56
C ILE A 147 17.30 25.31 -11.61
N LYS A 148 18.12 25.08 -12.63
CA LYS A 148 19.43 25.73 -12.82
C LYS A 148 19.32 27.24 -13.02
N ASP A 149 18.37 27.67 -13.86
CA ASP A 149 18.14 29.08 -14.17
C ASP A 149 17.37 29.74 -13.02
N GLU A 150 18.01 30.67 -12.33
CA GLU A 150 17.44 31.37 -11.18
C GLU A 150 16.15 32.14 -11.51
N THR A 151 16.06 32.73 -12.70
CA THR A 151 14.85 33.45 -13.13
C THR A 151 13.69 32.49 -13.35
N LEU A 152 13.94 31.33 -13.97
CA LEU A 152 12.93 30.30 -14.16
C LEU A 152 12.53 29.64 -12.83
N ARG A 153 13.49 29.44 -11.93
CA ARG A 153 13.27 28.93 -10.58
C ARG A 153 12.32 29.85 -9.80
N GLU A 154 12.59 31.15 -9.74
CA GLU A 154 11.73 32.10 -9.02
C GLU A 154 10.33 32.20 -9.65
N LYS A 155 10.24 32.17 -11.00
CA LYS A 155 8.95 32.10 -11.70
C LYS A 155 8.19 30.81 -11.39
N PHE A 156 8.87 29.68 -11.26
CA PHE A 156 8.24 28.42 -10.89
C PHE A 156 7.78 28.45 -9.44
N LYS A 157 8.64 28.89 -8.52
CA LYS A 157 8.35 29.10 -7.09
C LYS A 157 7.11 29.97 -6.88
N ALA A 158 6.99 31.08 -7.61
CA ALA A 158 5.81 31.95 -7.55
C ALA A 158 4.52 31.28 -8.05
N ARG A 159 4.61 30.35 -9.02
CA ARG A 159 3.46 29.58 -9.53
C ARG A 159 2.96 28.55 -8.53
N VAL A 160 3.86 27.96 -7.74
CA VAL A 160 3.52 26.91 -6.76
C VAL A 160 3.17 27.45 -5.37
N SER A 161 3.71 28.62 -4.99
CA SER A 161 3.56 29.16 -3.64
C SER A 161 2.11 29.58 -3.31
N GLY A 162 1.61 29.14 -2.16
CA GLY A 162 0.29 29.52 -1.64
C GLY A 162 -0.89 29.05 -2.49
N LYS A 163 -0.70 28.03 -3.34
CA LYS A 163 -1.76 27.46 -4.18
C LYS A 163 -2.24 26.12 -3.62
N PHE A 164 -3.48 25.76 -3.98
CA PHE A 164 -4.01 24.42 -3.74
C PHE A 164 -3.18 23.36 -4.44
N ILE A 165 -3.00 22.20 -3.78
CA ILE A 165 -2.15 21.12 -4.27
C ILE A 165 -2.43 20.68 -5.71
N SER A 166 -3.69 20.72 -6.17
CA SER A 166 -4.03 20.42 -7.57
C SER A 166 -3.32 21.36 -8.56
N LYS A 167 -3.39 22.68 -8.32
CA LYS A 167 -2.72 23.69 -9.15
C LYS A 167 -1.20 23.57 -9.07
N VAL A 168 -0.69 23.21 -7.90
CA VAL A 168 0.74 23.00 -7.69
C VAL A 168 1.21 21.80 -8.51
N PHE A 169 0.51 20.68 -8.43
CA PHE A 169 0.80 19.46 -9.17
C PHE A 169 0.69 19.68 -10.69
N ASP A 170 -0.34 20.39 -11.17
CA ASP A 170 -0.48 20.74 -12.59
C ASP A 170 0.70 21.60 -13.08
N SER A 171 1.14 22.56 -12.26
CA SER A 171 2.30 23.41 -12.58
C SER A 171 3.58 22.59 -12.68
N PHE A 172 3.78 21.66 -11.74
CA PHE A 172 4.89 20.70 -11.79
C PHE A 172 4.83 19.82 -13.02
N LYS A 173 3.70 19.17 -13.32
CA LYS A 173 3.54 18.34 -14.52
C LYS A 173 3.90 19.08 -15.80
N ASN A 174 3.41 20.31 -15.95
CA ASN A 174 3.69 21.12 -17.13
C ASN A 174 5.18 21.46 -17.23
N SER A 175 5.82 21.83 -16.11
CA SER A 175 7.25 22.11 -16.06
C SER A 175 8.10 20.86 -16.34
N TYR A 176 7.74 19.74 -15.72
CA TYR A 176 8.39 18.45 -15.93
C TYR A 176 8.31 18.04 -17.40
N LYS A 177 7.13 18.16 -18.05
CA LYS A 177 6.96 17.91 -19.49
C LYS A 177 7.87 18.75 -20.36
N SER A 178 8.06 20.04 -20.04
CA SER A 178 8.98 20.92 -20.76
C SER A 178 10.45 20.68 -20.46
N SER A 179 10.80 19.98 -19.37
CA SER A 179 12.19 19.77 -19.00
C SER A 179 12.95 18.95 -20.05
N LYS A 180 14.15 19.40 -20.38
CA LYS A 180 15.04 18.82 -21.39
C LYS A 180 15.77 17.58 -20.88
N ASN A 181 16.05 17.52 -19.58
CA ASN A 181 16.88 16.51 -18.93
C ASN A 181 16.06 15.71 -17.90
N LYS A 182 14.96 15.10 -18.36
CA LYS A 182 14.16 14.20 -17.52
C LYS A 182 15.00 12.97 -17.11
N PRO A 183 14.73 12.39 -15.92
CA PRO A 183 15.28 11.10 -15.55
C PRO A 183 14.94 10.05 -16.63
N HIS A 184 15.94 9.29 -17.08
CA HIS A 184 15.76 8.25 -18.09
C HIS A 184 16.63 7.03 -17.76
N GLY A 185 16.20 5.84 -18.19
CA GLY A 185 16.99 4.62 -18.06
C GLY A 185 17.03 4.01 -16.65
N MET A 186 16.27 4.55 -15.69
CA MET A 186 16.13 3.98 -14.35
C MET A 186 14.83 3.19 -14.25
N GLY A 187 14.82 2.06 -13.53
CA GLY A 187 13.65 1.17 -13.48
C GLY A 187 12.34 1.84 -13.03
N TRP A 188 12.44 2.87 -12.18
CA TRP A 188 11.31 3.66 -11.68
C TRP A 188 10.76 4.67 -12.71
N THR A 189 11.53 5.03 -13.74
CA THR A 189 11.14 6.08 -14.72
C THR A 189 10.07 5.62 -15.72
N ASN A 190 9.85 4.30 -15.84
CA ASN A 190 8.82 3.74 -16.72
C ASN A 190 7.42 4.14 -16.24
N ASP A 191 6.63 4.74 -17.13
CA ASP A 191 5.26 5.19 -16.89
C ASP A 191 5.09 6.08 -15.65
N LEU A 192 6.17 6.77 -15.23
CA LEU A 192 6.21 7.55 -13.99
C LEU A 192 5.08 8.58 -13.91
N GLU A 193 4.79 9.28 -15.01
CA GLU A 193 3.70 10.26 -15.05
C GLU A 193 2.35 9.60 -14.78
N ILE A 194 2.10 8.43 -15.37
CA ILE A 194 0.86 7.67 -15.21
C ILE A 194 0.72 7.19 -13.76
N LYS A 195 1.78 6.60 -13.20
CA LYS A 195 1.80 6.07 -11.83
C LYS A 195 1.54 7.16 -10.80
N ILE A 196 2.26 8.28 -10.90
CA ILE A 196 2.12 9.41 -9.96
C ILE A 196 0.73 10.03 -10.11
N GLU A 197 0.26 10.25 -11.34
CA GLU A 197 -1.04 10.87 -11.58
C GLU A 197 -2.19 10.01 -11.08
N GLN A 198 -2.18 8.70 -11.33
CA GLN A 198 -3.26 7.81 -10.92
C GLN A 198 -3.48 7.85 -9.40
N ILE A 199 -2.40 7.68 -8.62
CA ILE A 199 -2.50 7.65 -7.16
C ILE A 199 -2.75 9.03 -6.58
N PHE A 200 -2.15 10.08 -7.14
CA PHE A 200 -2.45 11.45 -6.72
C PHE A 200 -3.94 11.80 -6.93
N GLN A 201 -4.52 11.47 -8.09
CA GLN A 201 -5.93 11.72 -8.35
C GLN A 201 -6.83 10.90 -7.45
N PHE A 202 -6.52 9.62 -7.23
CA PHE A 202 -7.24 8.77 -6.28
C PHE A 202 -7.27 9.39 -4.89
N CYS A 203 -6.09 9.74 -4.35
CA CYS A 203 -5.94 10.35 -3.03
C CYS A 203 -6.69 11.68 -2.92
N ARG A 204 -6.62 12.51 -3.97
CA ARG A 204 -7.32 13.80 -4.04
C ARG A 204 -8.83 13.63 -4.03
N ILE A 205 -9.37 12.70 -4.82
CA ILE A 205 -10.81 12.41 -4.87
C ILE A 205 -11.27 11.91 -3.50
N CYS A 206 -10.60 10.90 -2.96
CA CYS A 206 -10.92 10.30 -1.65
C CYS A 206 -10.93 11.34 -0.52
N ARG A 207 -9.92 12.22 -0.47
CA ARG A 207 -9.87 13.31 0.52
C ARG A 207 -11.00 14.32 0.32
N ASN A 208 -11.28 14.73 -0.91
CA ASN A 208 -12.33 15.71 -1.19
C ASN A 208 -13.72 15.16 -0.84
N GLU A 209 -13.98 13.90 -1.17
CA GLU A 209 -15.22 13.20 -0.81
C GLU A 209 -15.35 13.02 0.70
N SER A 210 -14.24 12.79 1.42
CA SER A 210 -14.25 12.63 2.87
C SER A 210 -14.37 13.96 3.62
N GLY A 211 -13.71 15.02 3.16
CA GLY A 211 -13.65 16.32 3.84
C GLY A 211 -14.71 17.33 3.40
N HIS A 212 -15.19 17.23 2.16
CA HIS A 212 -16.17 18.16 1.57
C HIS A 212 -17.22 17.42 0.70
N PRO A 213 -17.99 16.48 1.29
CA PRO A 213 -18.96 15.70 0.55
C PRO A 213 -20.13 16.57 0.04
N HIS A 214 -20.36 16.56 -1.27
CA HIS A 214 -21.64 17.02 -1.87
C HIS A 214 -22.70 15.91 -1.89
N LEU A 215 -22.25 14.65 -1.86
CA LEU A 215 -23.04 13.43 -1.76
C LEU A 215 -22.44 12.53 -0.67
N PRO A 216 -23.20 11.62 -0.05
CA PRO A 216 -22.66 10.62 0.87
C PRO A 216 -21.52 9.85 0.19
N PRO A 217 -20.27 9.95 0.70
CA PRO A 217 -19.13 9.28 0.10
C PRO A 217 -19.29 7.76 0.25
N ASN A 218 -19.20 7.04 -0.86
CA ASN A 218 -19.26 5.58 -0.90
C ASN A 218 -17.86 5.02 -1.18
N LEU A 219 -17.01 5.04 -0.15
CA LEU A 219 -15.66 4.46 -0.23
C LEU A 219 -15.69 3.03 0.27
N ASP A 220 -15.49 2.10 -0.66
CA ASP A 220 -15.38 0.68 -0.38
C ASP A 220 -14.07 0.33 0.34
N LYS A 221 -14.15 -0.57 1.31
CA LYS A 221 -13.00 -0.98 2.13
C LYS A 221 -11.97 -1.76 1.32
N GLY A 222 -12.42 -2.64 0.42
CA GLY A 222 -11.55 -3.41 -0.47
C GLY A 222 -10.78 -2.50 -1.42
N VAL A 223 -11.44 -1.49 -1.98
CA VAL A 223 -10.80 -0.46 -2.82
C VAL A 223 -9.70 0.28 -2.06
N LEU A 224 -9.95 0.70 -0.82
CA LEU A 224 -8.93 1.37 0.00
C LEU A 224 -7.73 0.47 0.28
N LEU A 225 -7.95 -0.80 0.62
CA LEU A 225 -6.89 -1.74 0.92
C LEU A 225 -6.04 -2.07 -0.31
N ALA A 226 -6.65 -2.25 -1.48
CA ALA A 226 -5.94 -2.42 -2.74
C ALA A 226 -5.06 -1.20 -3.07
N ASN A 227 -5.60 0.01 -2.88
CA ASN A 227 -4.85 1.24 -3.14
C ASN A 227 -3.74 1.50 -2.10
N MET A 228 -3.86 1.04 -0.86
CA MET A 228 -2.79 1.15 0.13
C MET A 228 -1.54 0.37 -0.28
N GLY A 229 -1.68 -0.81 -0.90
CA GLY A 229 -0.55 -1.56 -1.44
C GLY A 229 0.18 -0.77 -2.54
N GLN A 230 -0.59 -0.19 -3.48
CA GLN A 230 -0.03 0.67 -4.52
C GLN A 230 0.56 1.98 -3.98
N PHE A 231 0.02 2.48 -2.87
CA PHE A 231 0.49 3.70 -2.20
C PHE A 231 1.95 3.57 -1.74
N VAL A 232 2.36 2.40 -1.23
CA VAL A 232 3.75 2.15 -0.83
C VAL A 232 4.70 2.35 -2.02
N LYS A 233 4.38 1.75 -3.17
CA LYS A 233 5.18 1.90 -4.40
C LYS A 233 5.15 3.32 -4.94
N TYR A 234 4.02 4.00 -4.84
CA TYR A 234 3.91 5.40 -5.20
C TYR A 234 4.84 6.30 -4.36
N ILE A 235 4.92 6.09 -3.05
CA ILE A 235 5.85 6.85 -2.20
C ILE A 235 7.31 6.53 -2.56
N GLU A 236 7.65 5.27 -2.82
CA GLU A 236 8.99 4.88 -3.30
C GLU A 236 9.35 5.62 -4.59
N ASP A 237 8.49 5.59 -5.62
CA ASP A 237 8.73 6.27 -6.90
C ASP A 237 8.89 7.79 -6.73
N LEU A 238 8.13 8.42 -5.82
CA LEU A 238 8.27 9.84 -5.51
C LEU A 238 9.60 10.16 -4.83
N TYR A 239 10.07 9.31 -3.92
CA TYR A 239 11.34 9.52 -3.22
C TYR A 239 12.54 9.27 -4.14
N GLU A 240 12.48 8.29 -5.03
CA GLU A 240 13.47 8.11 -6.09
C GLU A 240 13.60 9.37 -6.97
N MET A 241 12.47 9.95 -7.38
CA MET A 241 12.45 11.19 -8.15
C MET A 241 12.96 12.40 -7.34
N LEU A 242 12.63 12.45 -6.05
CA LEU A 242 13.08 13.48 -5.13
C LEU A 242 14.60 13.43 -4.93
N GLU A 243 15.18 12.26 -4.66
CA GLU A 243 16.62 12.09 -4.53
C GLU A 243 17.34 12.39 -5.85
N TYR A 244 16.79 11.99 -6.99
CA TYR A 244 17.33 12.36 -8.29
C TYR A 244 17.49 13.88 -8.42
N TYR A 245 16.48 14.68 -8.05
CA TYR A 245 16.55 16.14 -8.15
C TYR A 245 17.36 16.83 -7.04
N LYS A 246 17.73 16.12 -5.97
CA LYS A 246 18.74 16.63 -5.03
C LYS A 246 20.14 16.60 -5.64
N GLU A 247 20.40 15.66 -6.54
CA GLU A 247 21.73 15.45 -7.13
C GLU A 247 21.86 15.98 -8.56
N ASN A 248 20.74 16.23 -9.25
CA ASN A 248 20.72 16.62 -10.66
C ASN A 248 19.97 17.93 -10.84
N GLU A 249 20.54 18.83 -11.66
CA GLU A 249 19.89 20.07 -12.05
C GLU A 249 18.73 19.81 -13.03
N VAL A 250 17.76 20.72 -13.08
CA VAL A 250 16.67 20.75 -14.05
C VAL A 250 16.94 21.84 -15.07
N GLU A 251 16.91 21.44 -16.34
CA GLU A 251 16.93 22.32 -17.50
C GLU A 251 15.53 22.41 -18.11
N LEU A 252 15.00 23.62 -18.20
CA LEU A 252 13.69 23.95 -18.78
C LEU A 252 13.81 24.54 -20.19
#